data_AF-A0A414S4H0-F1
#
_entry.id   AF-A0A414S4H0-F1
#
_cell.length_a   1.000
_cell.length_b   1.000
_cell.length_c   1.000
_cell.angle_alpha   90.00
_cell.angle_beta   90.00
_cell.angle_gamma   90.00
#
_symmetry.space_group_name_H-M   'P 1'
#
loop_
_entity.id
_entity.type
_entity.pdbx_description
1 polymer ?
#
loop_
_entity_poly.entity_id
_entity_poly.type
_entity_poly.pdbx_seq_one_letter_code
_entity_poly.pdbx_strand_id
1 'polypeptide(L)'
;MPLEFGLEIYSDYEQVFVRMKFRDNQDKKIQRKHRWRVIRTCKLSLRKILLFRKEYVNKMYGLMSEETFDNIMREFKEESDK
;
A
#
# COMPACT_ATOMS: atom_id res chain seq x y z
N MET A 1 -23.76 9.73 -0.13
CA MET A 1 -23.72 8.25 -0.24
C MET A 1 -22.60 7.71 -1.15
N PRO A 2 -22.56 7.86 -2.50
CA PRO A 2 -21.39 7.40 -3.28
C PRO A 2 -20.11 8.21 -3.02
N LEU A 3 -20.26 9.51 -2.72
CA LEU A 3 -19.14 10.43 -2.52
C LEU A 3 -18.40 10.15 -1.20
N GLU A 4 -19.11 9.94 -0.09
CA GLU A 4 -18.49 9.68 1.22
C GLU A 4 -17.66 8.38 1.19
N PHE A 5 -18.18 7.33 0.55
CA PHE A 5 -17.44 6.08 0.37
C PHE A 5 -16.16 6.29 -0.47
N GLY A 6 -16.24 7.09 -1.54
CA GLY A 6 -15.06 7.45 -2.33
C GLY A 6 -14.03 8.27 -1.53
N LEU A 7 -14.48 9.19 -0.69
CA LEU A 7 -13.63 10.00 0.18
C LEU A 7 -12.95 9.16 1.27
N GLU A 8 -13.66 8.18 1.84
CA GLU A 8 -13.10 7.25 2.81
C GLU A 8 -11.95 6.42 2.21
N ILE A 9 -12.19 5.81 1.04
CA ILE A 9 -11.17 5.07 0.29
C ILE A 9 -9.95 5.96 -0.01
N TYR A 10 -10.20 7.20 -0.46
CA TYR A 10 -9.13 8.16 -0.75
C TYR A 10 -8.29 8.47 0.50
N SER A 11 -8.95 8.77 1.62
CA SER A 11 -8.32 9.08 2.90
C SER A 11 -7.45 7.92 3.41
N ASP A 12 -7.95 6.68 3.31
CA ASP A 12 -7.18 5.50 3.72
C ASP A 12 -5.95 5.27 2.83
N TYR A 13 -6.07 5.48 1.51
CA TYR A 13 -4.92 5.43 0.62
C TYR A 13 -3.88 6.52 0.92
N GLU A 14 -4.32 7.74 1.24
CA GLU A 14 -3.43 8.83 1.61
C GLU A 14 -2.58 8.44 2.83
N GLN A 15 -3.22 7.89 3.87
CA GLN A 15 -2.51 7.45 5.07
C GLN A 15 -1.48 6.34 4.78
N VAL A 16 -1.80 5.40 3.89
CA VAL A 16 -0.84 4.38 3.43
C VAL A 16 0.34 5.05 2.73
N PHE A 17 0.09 5.93 1.75
CA PHE A 17 1.16 6.52 0.94
C PHE A 17 2.04 7.50 1.69
N VAL A 18 1.49 8.24 2.66
CA VAL A 18 2.27 9.08 3.56
C VAL A 18 3.27 8.22 4.34
N ARG A 19 2.82 7.10 4.92
CA ARG A 19 3.71 6.18 5.67
C ARG A 19 4.73 5.49 4.77
N MET A 20 4.31 5.03 3.58
CA MET A 20 5.22 4.44 2.60
C MET A 20 6.33 5.41 2.20
N LYS A 21 6.03 6.70 1.98
CA LYS A 21 7.02 7.71 1.58
C LYS A 21 8.25 7.75 2.51
N PHE A 22 8.05 7.55 3.81
CA PHE A 22 9.13 7.56 4.80
C PHE A 22 9.90 6.23 4.90
N ARG A 23 9.33 5.16 4.36
CA ARG A 23 9.79 3.77 4.53
C ARG A 23 10.27 3.11 3.23
N ASP A 24 10.07 3.78 2.12
CA ASP A 24 10.37 3.29 0.78
C ASP A 24 11.65 3.94 0.24
N ASN A 25 12.08 3.50 -0.95
CA ASN A 25 13.17 4.11 -1.70
C ASN A 25 12.91 5.62 -1.92
N GLN A 26 13.95 6.46 -1.86
CA GLN A 26 13.79 7.91 -2.06
C GLN A 26 13.60 8.31 -3.54
N ASP A 27 13.82 7.38 -4.47
CA ASP A 27 13.51 7.58 -5.89
C ASP A 27 11.98 7.70 -6.09
N LYS A 28 11.54 8.86 -6.57
CA LYS A 28 10.13 9.18 -6.81
C LYS A 28 9.46 8.27 -7.86
N LYS A 29 10.21 7.75 -8.84
CA LYS A 29 9.68 6.81 -9.85
C LYS A 29 9.40 5.45 -9.22
N ILE A 30 10.29 4.96 -8.36
CA ILE A 30 10.11 3.71 -7.63
C ILE A 30 8.92 3.83 -6.67
N GLN A 31 8.84 4.91 -5.87
CA GLN A 31 7.68 5.14 -4.99
C GLN A 31 6.35 5.14 -5.75
N ARG A 32 6.29 5.79 -6.92
CA ARG A 32 5.07 5.80 -7.75
C ARG A 32 4.71 4.39 -8.22
N LYS A 33 5.69 3.59 -8.66
CA LYS A 33 5.48 2.19 -9.07
C LYS A 33 4.92 1.35 -7.92
N HIS A 34 5.49 1.48 -6.73
CA HIS A 34 5.02 0.78 -5.53
C HIS A 34 3.57 1.18 -5.16
N ARG A 35 3.25 2.48 -5.14
CA ARG A 35 1.88 2.96 -4.90
C ARG A 35 0.88 2.39 -5.91
N TRP A 36 1.23 2.38 -7.19
CA TRP A 36 0.39 1.79 -8.23
C TRP A 36 0.13 0.29 -8.02
N ARG A 37 1.12 -0.45 -7.51
CA ARG A 37 0.94 -1.88 -7.18
C ARG A 37 -0.03 -2.06 -6.01
N VAL A 38 0.10 -1.26 -4.95
CA VAL A 38 -0.85 -1.27 -3.82
C VAL A 38 -2.27 -0.94 -4.30
N ILE A 39 -2.44 0.08 -5.15
CA ILE A 39 -3.75 0.44 -5.73
C ILE A 39 -4.34 -0.72 -6.53
N ARG A 40 -3.54 -1.36 -7.40
CA ARG A 40 -3.99 -2.47 -8.24
C ARG A 40 -4.41 -3.69 -7.42
N THR A 41 -3.71 -3.98 -6.33
CA THR A 41 -4.02 -5.13 -5.46
C THR A 41 -5.24 -4.87 -4.57
N CYS A 42 -5.35 -3.67 -3.98
CA CYS A 42 -6.43 -3.35 -3.04
C CYS A 42 -7.74 -2.90 -3.74
N LYS A 43 -7.66 -2.27 -4.92
CA LYS A 43 -8.80 -1.70 -5.66
C LYS A 43 -9.66 -0.78 -4.77
N LEU A 44 -10.95 -1.06 -4.60
CA LEU A 44 -11.86 -0.31 -3.72
C LEU A 44 -12.16 -1.07 -2.41
N SER A 45 -11.32 -2.04 -2.04
CA SER A 45 -11.55 -2.83 -0.83
C SER A 45 -10.95 -2.17 0.39
N LEU A 46 -11.80 -1.56 1.23
CA LEU A 46 -11.41 -1.00 2.54
C LEU A 46 -10.67 -2.04 3.39
N ARG A 47 -11.18 -3.28 3.47
CA ARG A 47 -10.51 -4.38 4.20
C ARG A 47 -9.06 -4.55 3.76
N LYS A 48 -8.79 -4.57 2.45
CA LYS A 48 -7.43 -4.74 1.92
C LYS A 48 -6.54 -3.53 2.21
N ILE A 49 -7.07 -2.31 2.08
CA ILE A 49 -6.31 -1.08 2.36
C ILE A 49 -5.94 -1.01 3.85
N LEU A 50 -6.90 -1.27 4.74
CA LEU A 50 -6.70 -1.28 6.19
C LEU A 50 -5.72 -2.38 6.62
N LEU A 51 -5.84 -3.59 6.05
CA LEU A 51 -4.89 -4.69 6.29
C LEU A 51 -3.47 -4.29 5.87
N PHE A 52 -3.31 -3.74 4.67
CA PHE A 52 -2.00 -3.30 4.19
C PHE A 52 -1.41 -2.22 5.10
N ARG A 53 -2.21 -1.22 5.48
CA ARG A 53 -1.81 -0.13 6.38
C ARG A 53 -1.31 -0.65 7.73
N LYS A 54 -2.02 -1.62 8.30
CA LYS A 54 -1.78 -2.11 9.67
C LYS A 54 -0.60 -3.10 9.71
N GLU A 55 -0.57 -4.06 8.80
CA GLU A 55 0.33 -5.21 8.90
C GLU A 55 1.54 -5.12 7.94
N TYR A 56 1.42 -4.43 6.80
CA TYR A 56 2.42 -4.49 5.73
C TYR A 56 3.24 -3.22 5.55
N VAL A 57 2.66 -2.05 5.80
CA VAL A 57 3.43 -0.78 5.77
C VAL A 57 4.56 -0.80 6.79
N ASN A 58 4.38 -1.46 7.94
CA ASN A 58 5.42 -1.57 8.97
C ASN A 58 6.57 -2.50 8.55
N LYS A 59 6.32 -3.46 7.64
CA LYS A 59 7.34 -4.32 7.05
C LYS A 59 8.22 -3.58 6.05
N MET A 60 7.80 -2.39 5.58
CA MET A 60 8.66 -1.49 4.82
C MET A 60 9.58 -0.76 5.82
N TYR A 61 10.88 -1.07 5.78
CA TYR A 61 11.91 -0.45 6.62
C TYR A 61 13.16 -0.14 5.80
N GLY A 62 13.82 0.98 6.10
CA GLY A 62 15.04 1.40 5.41
C GLY A 62 14.82 1.69 3.92
N LEU A 63 15.87 2.10 3.20
CA LEU A 63 15.82 2.22 1.75
C LEU A 63 15.58 0.84 1.13
N MET A 64 14.31 0.50 0.91
CA MET A 64 13.91 -0.83 0.49
C MET A 64 14.23 -1.08 -0.98
N SER A 65 14.73 -2.29 -1.29
CA SER A 65 14.92 -2.74 -2.68
C SER A 65 13.58 -3.14 -3.31
N GLU A 66 13.52 -3.20 -4.64
CA GLU A 66 12.32 -3.68 -5.33
C GLU A 66 12.00 -5.13 -4.94
N GLU A 67 13.00 -5.99 -4.73
CA GLU A 67 12.81 -7.39 -4.35
C GLU A 67 12.15 -7.53 -2.97
N THR A 68 12.56 -6.72 -1.98
CA THR A 68 11.89 -6.71 -0.67
C THR A 68 10.44 -6.26 -0.80
N PHE A 69 10.16 -5.25 -1.64
CA PHE A 69 8.79 -4.82 -1.90
C PHE A 69 7.97 -5.91 -2.63
N ASP A 70 8.58 -6.63 -3.57
CA ASP A 70 7.95 -7.76 -4.26
C ASP A 70 7.50 -8.84 -3.28
N ASN A 71 8.36 -9.19 -2.33
CA ASN A 71 8.05 -10.18 -1.30
C ASN A 71 6.90 -9.72 -0.39
N ILE A 72 6.92 -8.46 0.07
CA ILE A 72 5.83 -7.86 0.86
C ILE A 72 4.50 -7.94 0.08
N MET A 73 4.51 -7.59 -1.20
CA MET A 73 3.30 -7.62 -2.03
C MET A 73 2.79 -9.03 -2.30
N ARG A 74 3.70 -10.03 -2.40
CA ARG A 74 3.33 -11.44 -2.55
C ARG A 74 2.63 -11.96 -1.29
N GLU A 75 3.26 -11.79 -0.12
CA GLU A 75 2.68 -12.16 1.18
C GLU A 75 1.30 -11.50 1.38
N PHE A 76 1.22 -10.19 1.11
CA PHE A 76 -0.02 -9.44 1.23
C PHE A 76 -1.12 -10.01 0.33
N LYS A 77 -0.80 -10.35 -0.92
CA LYS A 77 -1.77 -10.90 -1.86
C LYS A 77 -2.30 -12.25 -1.36
N GLU A 78 -1.41 -13.15 -0.94
CA GLU A 78 -1.75 -14.47 -0.40
C GLU A 78 -2.62 -14.39 0.86
N GLU A 79 -2.41 -13.40 1.74
CA GLU A 79 -3.27 -13.20 2.91
C GLU A 79 -4.60 -12.54 2.55
N SER A 80 -4.59 -11.54 1.66
CA SER A 80 -5.77 -10.75 1.32
C SER A 80 -6.82 -11.49 0.47
N ASP A 81 -6.41 -12.60 -0.16
CA ASP A 81 -7.26 -13.45 -0.99
C ASP A 81 -7.84 -14.65 -0.20
N LYS A 82 -7.54 -14.74 1.12
CA LYS A 82 -8.19 -15.65 2.08
C LYS A 82 -9.46 -15.05 2.68
#